data_AF-A0A9P5D8W8-F1
#
_entry.id   AF-A0A9P5D8W8-F1
#
_cell.length_a   1.000
_cell.length_b   1.000
_cell.length_c   1.000
_cell.angle_alpha   90.00
_cell.angle_beta   90.00
_cell.angle_gamma   90.00
#
_symmetry.space_group_name_H-M   'P 1'
#
loop_
_entity.id
_entity.type
_entity.pdbx_description
1 polymer ?
#
loop_
_entity_poly.entity_id
_entity_poly.type
_entity_poly.pdbx_seq_one_letter_code
_entity_poly.pdbx_strand_id
1 'polypeptide(L)'
;MSTTSLLNPLRRSAYLASATMRNGAVAAAEVASPLCTPVCQQQRRDFSTSPSLSIKTIRPARLPKRVIPPYPYGERRVYKQSNKGLYGSARIQFGNNVSEKHQVKTQRFWRPNVHVRVYMSPSLGAKVKTRLTMRVLKTIKREGGLENYLLKDKPARVKELGPSGWNLRCLLMQTRAVQERLNLERVAMGLNPQPVRDYDDIVSYALDAATPGKLSLRSRETLADLELEDVFTIGDDAAAVGGFTGGAVEEITDEMEAEFIQKMEAQEQQQQQPKA
;
A
#
# COMPACT_ATOMS: atom_id res chain seq x y z
N MET A 1 41.74 41.35 -45.63
CA MET A 1 42.20 42.17 -44.49
C MET A 1 41.07 42.16 -43.47
N SER A 2 41.12 41.56 -42.29
CA SER A 2 42.20 40.94 -41.53
C SER A 2 41.58 39.91 -40.58
N THR A 3 42.30 38.81 -40.40
CA THR A 3 42.06 37.72 -39.46
C THR A 3 42.56 38.09 -38.07
N THR A 4 41.85 37.71 -37.02
CA THR A 4 42.44 37.52 -35.67
C THR A 4 41.82 36.31 -34.99
N SER A 5 42.57 35.22 -35.04
CA SER A 5 42.46 34.01 -34.22
C SER A 5 43.30 34.16 -32.94
N LEU A 6 43.15 33.16 -32.05
CA LEU A 6 44.02 32.75 -30.93
C LEU A 6 43.67 33.34 -29.56
N LEU A 7 43.73 32.65 -28.42
CA LEU A 7 44.03 31.26 -28.04
C LEU A 7 43.60 31.18 -26.56
N ASN A 8 42.82 30.18 -26.15
CA ASN A 8 42.59 29.92 -24.72
C ASN A 8 43.36 28.63 -24.35
N PRO A 9 44.49 28.72 -23.65
CA PRO A 9 45.28 27.55 -23.27
C PRO A 9 44.85 27.02 -21.90
N LEU A 10 45.26 25.78 -21.64
CA LEU A 10 45.25 25.08 -20.35
C LEU A 10 44.04 24.16 -20.08
N ARG A 11 43.96 23.13 -20.94
CA ARG A 11 43.85 21.75 -20.45
C ARG A 11 45.07 21.44 -19.58
N ARG A 12 44.86 20.90 -18.38
CA ARG A 12 45.86 20.03 -17.73
C ARG A 12 45.17 18.76 -17.26
N SER A 13 45.49 17.69 -17.98
CA SER A 13 45.30 16.29 -17.61
C SER A 13 46.61 15.80 -16.99
N ALA A 14 46.54 15.11 -15.87
CA ALA A 14 47.53 14.16 -15.36
C ALA A 14 46.78 13.26 -14.36
N TYR A 15 46.40 12.05 -14.74
CA TYR A 15 47.18 10.80 -14.71
C TYR A 15 47.59 10.36 -13.29
N LEU A 16 47.22 9.11 -13.04
CA LEU A 16 47.44 8.27 -11.88
C LEU A 16 48.92 8.12 -11.53
N ALA A 17 49.23 8.07 -10.24
CA ALA A 17 50.46 7.47 -9.73
C ALA A 17 50.13 6.64 -8.48
N SER A 18 49.97 5.34 -8.70
CA SER A 18 50.06 4.27 -7.71
C SER A 18 51.50 3.74 -7.71
N ALA A 19 52.16 3.63 -6.55
CA ALA A 19 53.26 2.67 -6.32
C ALA A 19 53.78 2.68 -4.86
N THR A 20 53.67 1.50 -4.22
CA THR A 20 54.70 0.77 -3.42
C THR A 20 55.37 1.46 -2.22
N MET A 21 55.12 1.02 -0.97
CA MET A 21 55.58 -0.21 -0.26
C MET A 21 56.97 -0.11 0.38
N ARG A 22 57.04 -0.65 1.61
CA ARG A 22 58.18 -1.06 2.47
C ARG A 22 58.63 -0.03 3.52
N ASN A 23 58.91 -0.36 4.79
CA ASN A 23 59.02 -1.65 5.50
C ASN A 23 59.02 -1.38 7.01
N GLY A 24 58.67 -2.39 7.82
CA GLY A 24 59.31 -2.58 9.13
C GLY A 24 58.38 -2.80 10.32
N ALA A 25 58.17 -4.07 10.67
CA ALA A 25 58.54 -4.65 11.97
C ALA A 25 57.52 -5.71 12.42
N VAL A 26 58.03 -6.94 12.36
CA VAL A 26 57.58 -8.16 13.03
C VAL A 26 57.35 -7.94 14.53
N ALA A 27 56.24 -8.46 15.05
CA ALA A 27 56.13 -8.97 16.41
C ALA A 27 54.94 -9.94 16.49
N ALA A 28 55.13 -10.97 17.32
CA ALA A 28 54.47 -12.25 17.30
C ALA A 28 52.99 -12.23 17.71
N ALA A 29 52.29 -13.28 17.25
CA ALA A 29 51.00 -13.70 17.74
C ALA A 29 51.09 -14.14 19.20
N GLU A 30 50.12 -13.72 20.02
CA GLU A 30 49.58 -14.56 21.08
C GLU A 30 48.17 -14.10 21.49
N VAL A 31 47.44 -15.06 22.01
CA VAL A 31 45.99 -15.16 22.17
C VAL A 31 45.52 -14.33 23.37
N ALA A 32 44.49 -13.48 23.20
CA ALA A 32 43.53 -13.16 24.27
C ALA A 32 42.36 -12.29 23.75
N SER A 33 41.14 -12.84 23.76
CA SER A 33 39.91 -12.05 23.83
C SER A 33 39.78 -11.45 25.23
N PRO A 34 39.30 -10.20 25.36
CA PRO A 34 38.18 -10.00 26.28
C PRO A 34 37.14 -8.99 25.81
N LEU A 35 35.88 -9.40 25.99
CA LEU A 35 34.77 -8.61 26.54
C LEU A 35 34.21 -7.45 25.71
N CYS A 36 33.11 -7.81 25.05
CA CYS A 36 31.93 -6.99 24.77
C CYS A 36 31.67 -5.90 25.82
N THR A 37 31.63 -4.63 25.40
CA THR A 37 31.00 -3.55 26.16
C THR A 37 29.68 -3.20 25.46
N PRO A 38 28.51 -3.43 26.08
CA PRO A 38 27.27 -2.90 25.53
C PRO A 38 27.22 -1.40 25.84
N VAL A 39 27.22 -0.59 24.78
CA VAL A 39 26.85 0.82 24.86
C VAL A 39 25.45 0.90 25.47
N CYS A 40 25.37 1.35 26.72
CA CYS A 40 24.14 1.66 27.40
C CYS A 40 23.45 2.82 26.67
N GLN A 41 22.52 2.51 25.76
CA GLN A 41 21.58 3.48 25.25
C GLN A 41 20.65 3.88 26.40
N GLN A 42 21.05 4.88 27.17
CA GLN A 42 20.19 5.49 28.17
C GLN A 42 18.95 6.04 27.47
N GLN A 43 17.85 5.31 27.60
CA GLN A 43 16.52 5.79 27.29
C GLN A 43 16.23 6.94 28.25
N ARG A 44 16.29 8.17 27.75
CA ARG A 44 15.81 9.34 28.50
C ARG A 44 14.35 9.09 28.85
N ARG A 45 14.04 9.05 30.15
CA ARG A 45 12.67 8.95 30.66
C ARG A 45 12.07 10.35 30.61
N ASP A 46 11.16 10.57 29.67
CA ASP A 46 10.39 11.81 29.61
C ASP A 46 9.38 11.81 30.78
N PHE A 47 9.40 12.87 31.59
CA PHE A 47 8.58 13.05 32.80
C PHE A 47 7.08 13.33 32.55
N SER A 48 6.56 13.04 31.35
CA SER A 48 5.13 13.22 31.05
C SER A 48 4.37 11.91 31.26
N THR A 49 3.56 11.85 32.31
CA THR A 49 2.64 10.72 32.57
C THR A 49 1.47 10.67 31.60
N SER A 50 1.21 11.76 30.87
CA SER A 50 0.21 11.76 29.80
C SER A 50 0.88 11.38 28.47
N PRO A 51 0.43 10.31 27.78
CA PRO A 51 0.88 10.05 26.43
C PRO A 51 0.35 11.17 25.53
N SER A 52 1.22 11.84 24.77
CA SER A 52 0.76 12.78 23.74
C SER A 52 -0.16 12.04 22.77
N LEU A 53 -1.36 12.58 22.49
CA LEU A 53 -2.24 12.02 21.46
C LEU A 53 -1.52 12.02 20.10
N SER A 54 -0.90 10.89 19.76
CA SER A 54 -0.14 10.77 18.53
C SER A 54 -1.11 10.53 17.38
N ILE A 55 -1.37 11.58 16.59
CA ILE A 55 -2.09 11.45 15.33
C ILE A 55 -1.29 10.49 14.43
N LYS A 56 -1.90 9.35 14.10
CA LYS A 56 -1.28 8.28 13.31
C LYS A 56 -0.78 8.84 11.98
N THR A 57 0.51 8.63 11.68
CA THR A 57 1.10 9.00 10.39
C THR A 57 1.23 7.76 9.52
N ILE A 58 0.30 7.58 8.59
CA ILE A 58 0.20 6.39 7.77
C ILE A 58 1.05 6.50 6.49
N ARG A 59 1.58 5.36 6.04
CA ARG A 59 2.15 5.21 4.70
C ARG A 59 1.25 4.29 3.90
N PRO A 60 0.64 4.73 2.78
CA PRO A 60 -0.36 3.92 2.09
C PRO A 60 0.20 2.66 1.44
N ALA A 61 1.50 2.64 1.15
CA ALA A 61 2.19 1.45 0.66
C ALA A 61 2.25 0.30 1.69
N ARG A 62 1.93 0.55 2.97
CA ARG A 62 1.90 -0.44 4.05
C ARG A 62 0.49 -0.86 4.44
N LEU A 63 -0.55 -0.35 3.74
CA LEU A 63 -1.92 -0.76 4.03
C LEU A 63 -2.10 -2.26 3.77
N PRO A 64 -2.89 -2.96 4.61
CA PRO A 64 -3.12 -4.39 4.46
C PRO A 64 -3.87 -4.67 3.15
N LYS A 65 -3.33 -5.55 2.31
CA LYS A 65 -3.95 -5.93 1.03
C LYS A 65 -5.18 -6.82 1.20
N ARG A 66 -5.30 -7.48 2.35
CA ARG A 66 -6.40 -8.41 2.66
C ARG A 66 -7.77 -7.72 2.68
N VAL A 67 -7.83 -6.59 3.37
CA VAL A 67 -9.04 -5.76 3.51
C VAL A 67 -9.38 -4.98 2.22
N ILE A 68 -8.39 -4.74 1.37
CA ILE A 68 -8.50 -3.80 0.26
C ILE A 68 -8.69 -4.56 -1.05
N PRO A 69 -9.76 -4.30 -1.83
CA PRO A 69 -9.95 -4.96 -3.11
C PRO A 69 -8.76 -4.76 -4.06
N PRO A 70 -8.41 -5.76 -4.88
CA PRO A 70 -7.32 -5.64 -5.83
C PRO A 70 -7.57 -4.48 -6.80
N TYR A 71 -6.53 -3.69 -7.06
CA TYR A 71 -6.61 -2.55 -7.97
C TYR A 71 -6.90 -3.03 -9.41
N PRO A 72 -7.90 -2.46 -10.13
CA PRO A 72 -8.36 -2.97 -11.43
C PRO A 72 -7.29 -3.07 -12.51
N TYR A 73 -6.26 -2.22 -12.48
CA TYR A 73 -5.16 -2.24 -13.46
C TYR A 73 -3.91 -2.97 -12.96
N GLY A 74 -3.95 -3.55 -11.75
CA GLY A 74 -2.83 -4.23 -11.11
C GLY A 74 -1.63 -3.34 -10.79
N GLU A 75 -0.59 -3.94 -10.20
CA GLU A 75 0.64 -3.22 -9.86
C GLU A 75 1.47 -2.87 -11.11
N ARG A 76 2.07 -1.68 -11.14
CA ARG A 76 2.92 -1.27 -12.27
C ARG A 76 4.18 -2.13 -12.29
N ARG A 77 4.43 -2.79 -13.43
CA ARG A 77 5.60 -3.67 -13.63
C ARG A 77 6.91 -2.89 -13.80
N VAL A 78 6.82 -1.76 -14.53
CA VAL A 78 7.95 -0.84 -14.76
C VAL A 78 7.93 0.26 -13.71
N TYR A 79 9.12 0.70 -13.27
CA TYR A 79 9.29 1.76 -12.29
C TYR A 79 8.49 1.50 -10.99
N LYS A 80 8.74 0.34 -10.36
CA LYS A 80 8.08 -0.16 -9.13
C LYS A 80 8.08 0.83 -7.95
N GLN A 81 9.00 1.80 -7.95
CA GLN A 81 9.00 2.93 -7.01
C GLN A 81 7.65 3.67 -7.00
N SER A 82 7.02 3.79 -8.17
CA SER A 82 5.73 4.49 -8.34
C SER A 82 4.56 3.80 -7.65
N ASN A 83 4.61 2.49 -7.42
CA ASN A 83 3.55 1.76 -6.71
C ASN A 83 3.40 2.18 -5.25
N LYS A 84 4.43 2.81 -4.68
CA LYS A 84 4.49 3.22 -3.26
C LYS A 84 4.04 4.68 -3.03
N GLY A 85 3.57 5.39 -4.05
CA GLY A 85 3.15 6.78 -3.93
C GLY A 85 2.24 7.24 -5.07
N LEU A 86 1.96 8.54 -5.11
CA LEU A 86 1.09 9.16 -6.09
C LEU A 86 1.93 9.81 -7.20
N TYR A 87 2.18 9.04 -8.26
CA TYR A 87 3.01 9.48 -9.38
C TYR A 87 2.21 10.01 -10.57
N GLY A 88 0.90 9.73 -10.62
CA GLY A 88 0.09 9.95 -11.80
C GLY A 88 0.51 8.99 -12.92
N SER A 89 0.60 9.50 -14.14
CA SER A 89 1.15 8.78 -15.30
C SER A 89 2.68 8.91 -15.44
N ALA A 90 3.35 9.64 -14.53
CA ALA A 90 4.77 9.92 -14.65
C ALA A 90 5.63 8.70 -14.31
N ARG A 91 6.57 8.38 -15.20
CA ARG A 91 7.54 7.29 -15.07
C ARG A 91 8.93 7.77 -15.49
N ILE A 92 9.96 6.99 -15.14
CA ILE A 92 11.29 7.22 -15.68
C ILE A 92 11.25 7.06 -17.21
N GLN A 93 11.87 8.00 -17.91
CA GLN A 93 12.06 7.92 -19.36
C GLN A 93 13.52 7.62 -19.65
N PHE A 94 13.78 6.85 -20.70
CA PHE A 94 15.12 6.52 -21.17
C PHE A 94 15.30 7.10 -22.57
N GLY A 95 16.53 7.46 -22.90
CA GLY A 95 16.88 7.97 -24.22
C GLY A 95 18.38 8.22 -24.30
N ASN A 96 18.80 9.01 -25.28
CA ASN A 96 20.21 9.27 -25.53
C ASN A 96 20.54 10.75 -25.37
N ASN A 97 21.73 11.04 -24.85
CA ASN A 97 22.43 12.28 -25.09
C ASN A 97 23.11 12.19 -26.46
N VAL A 98 23.01 13.24 -27.28
CA VAL A 98 23.58 13.26 -28.63
C VAL A 98 24.61 14.37 -28.67
N SER A 99 25.86 14.05 -28.99
CA SER A 99 26.90 15.07 -29.12
C SER A 99 26.67 15.92 -30.37
N GLU A 100 26.87 17.23 -30.28
CA GLU A 100 26.59 18.16 -31.37
C GLU A 100 27.47 17.90 -32.61
N LYS A 101 28.78 17.69 -32.37
CA LYS A 101 29.78 17.58 -33.45
C LYS A 101 29.77 16.23 -34.18
N HIS A 102 29.63 15.14 -33.44
CA HIS A 102 29.82 13.78 -33.97
C HIS A 102 28.57 12.91 -33.83
N GLN A 103 27.47 13.46 -33.32
CA GLN A 103 26.20 12.76 -33.10
C GLN A 103 26.36 11.44 -32.33
N VAL A 104 27.37 11.38 -31.47
CA VAL A 104 27.64 10.20 -30.63
C VAL A 104 26.54 10.09 -29.61
N LYS A 105 25.91 8.91 -29.55
CA LYS A 105 24.75 8.63 -28.69
C LYS A 105 25.21 7.95 -27.41
N THR A 106 24.99 8.61 -26.28
CA THR A 106 25.24 8.04 -24.94
C THR A 106 23.92 7.88 -24.21
N GLN A 107 23.69 6.75 -23.54
CA GLN A 107 22.43 6.53 -22.83
C GLN A 107 22.25 7.52 -21.66
N ARG A 108 21.03 7.99 -21.45
CA ARG A 108 20.61 8.83 -20.32
C ARG A 108 19.20 8.44 -19.86
N PHE A 109 18.82 8.96 -18.69
CA PHE A 109 17.48 8.82 -18.16
C PHE A 109 16.94 10.15 -17.62
N TRP A 110 15.62 10.30 -17.64
CA TRP A 110 14.92 11.45 -17.05
C TRP A 110 14.00 10.94 -15.94
N ARG A 111 14.24 11.44 -14.72
CA ARG A 111 13.42 11.09 -13.55
C ARG A 111 12.31 12.14 -13.36
N PRO A 112 11.11 11.72 -12.92
CA PRO A 112 10.12 12.68 -12.48
C PRO A 112 10.61 13.41 -11.21
N ASN A 113 10.21 14.67 -11.04
CA ASN A 113 10.49 15.41 -9.82
C ASN A 113 9.54 14.96 -8.69
N VAL A 114 10.06 14.22 -7.72
CA VAL A 114 9.31 13.55 -6.64
C VAL A 114 9.64 14.19 -5.29
N HIS A 115 8.61 14.54 -4.53
CA HIS A 115 8.71 15.06 -3.17
C HIS A 115 7.91 14.21 -2.18
N VAL A 116 8.35 14.17 -0.93
CA VAL A 116 7.58 13.58 0.17
C VAL A 116 6.79 14.69 0.85
N ARG A 117 5.47 14.53 0.96
CA ARG A 117 4.60 15.44 1.72
C ARG A 117 3.69 14.65 2.65
N VAL A 118 3.23 15.33 3.69
CA VAL A 118 2.29 14.80 4.67
C VAL A 118 1.02 15.65 4.56
N TYR A 119 -0.11 15.00 4.34
CA TYR A 119 -1.42 15.65 4.33
C TYR A 119 -2.22 15.20 5.54
N MET A 120 -2.95 16.12 6.16
CA MET A 120 -3.98 15.75 7.12
C MET A 120 -5.23 15.32 6.33
N SER A 121 -5.80 14.17 6.67
CA SER A 121 -7.06 13.68 6.10
C SER A 121 -8.16 13.88 7.14
N PRO A 122 -9.10 14.83 6.93
CA PRO A 122 -10.23 15.04 7.83
C PRO A 122 -11.08 13.78 8.03
N SER A 123 -11.36 13.03 6.95
CA SER A 123 -12.23 11.84 7.03
C SER A 123 -11.58 10.68 7.80
N LEU A 124 -10.26 10.51 7.70
CA LEU A 124 -9.54 9.45 8.41
C LEU A 124 -9.04 9.86 9.80
N GLY A 125 -9.04 11.15 10.14
CA GLY A 125 -8.42 11.67 11.36
C GLY A 125 -6.91 11.42 11.46
N ALA A 126 -6.24 11.14 10.34
CA ALA A 126 -4.85 10.69 10.29
C ALA A 126 -3.99 11.50 9.31
N LYS A 127 -2.67 11.48 9.52
CA LYS A 127 -1.68 12.11 8.64
C LYS A 127 -1.23 11.12 7.56
N VAL A 128 -1.45 11.45 6.30
CA VAL A 128 -1.07 10.62 5.15
C VAL A 128 0.28 11.07 4.60
N LYS A 129 1.34 10.27 4.83
CA LYS A 129 2.69 10.53 4.32
C LYS A 129 2.91 9.82 2.98
N THR A 130 3.03 10.58 1.89
CA THR A 130 3.16 10.04 0.53
C THR A 130 4.27 10.69 -0.28
N ARG A 131 4.81 9.92 -1.25
CA ARG A 131 5.66 10.42 -2.32
C ARG A 131 4.78 10.89 -3.47
N LEU A 132 5.01 12.10 -3.94
CA LEU A 132 4.19 12.79 -4.94
C LEU A 132 5.08 13.37 -6.02
N THR A 133 4.62 13.34 -7.26
CA THR A 133 5.25 14.14 -8.31
C THR A 133 4.78 15.59 -8.24
N MET A 134 5.59 16.53 -8.72
CA MET A 134 5.18 17.95 -8.82
C MET A 134 3.85 18.15 -9.56
N ARG A 135 3.57 17.36 -10.61
CA ARG A 135 2.31 17.41 -11.36
C ARG A 135 1.11 17.03 -10.48
N VAL A 136 1.24 15.96 -9.70
CA VAL A 136 0.19 15.52 -8.76
C VAL A 136 0.01 16.56 -7.66
N LEU A 137 1.10 17.09 -7.10
CA LEU A 137 1.05 18.13 -6.08
C LEU A 137 0.27 19.38 -6.55
N LYS A 138 0.52 19.83 -7.79
CA LYS A 138 -0.24 20.93 -8.43
C LYS A 138 -1.73 20.58 -8.57
N THR A 139 -2.03 19.33 -8.92
CA THR A 139 -3.42 18.86 -9.11
C THR A 139 -4.18 18.80 -7.78
N ILE A 140 -3.57 18.28 -6.73
CA ILE A 140 -4.11 18.27 -5.37
C ILE A 140 -4.42 19.69 -4.90
N LYS A 141 -3.50 20.64 -5.13
CA LYS A 141 -3.72 22.06 -4.78
C LYS A 141 -4.90 22.66 -5.56
N ARG A 142 -5.03 22.34 -6.85
CA ARG A 142 -6.15 22.81 -7.70
C ARG A 142 -7.49 22.22 -7.28
N GLU A 143 -7.51 20.97 -6.81
CA GLU A 143 -8.72 20.26 -6.38
C GLU A 143 -9.07 20.53 -4.89
N GLY A 144 -8.23 21.31 -4.19
CA GLY A 144 -8.51 21.76 -2.82
C GLY A 144 -8.25 20.71 -1.73
N GLY A 145 -7.54 19.61 -2.02
CA GLY A 145 -7.24 18.59 -1.01
C GLY A 145 -6.84 17.25 -1.57
N LEU A 146 -6.26 16.40 -0.70
CA LEU A 146 -5.85 15.04 -1.07
C LEU A 146 -7.07 14.14 -1.31
N GLU A 147 -8.10 14.23 -0.46
CA GLU A 147 -9.30 13.39 -0.55
C GLU A 147 -10.07 13.65 -1.85
N ASN A 148 -10.26 14.93 -2.20
CA ASN A 148 -10.87 15.32 -3.48
C ASN A 148 -10.10 14.77 -4.69
N TYR A 149 -8.78 14.66 -4.58
CA TYR A 149 -7.95 14.05 -5.63
C TYR A 149 -8.17 12.54 -5.76
N LEU A 150 -8.34 11.84 -4.65
CA LEU A 150 -8.54 10.39 -4.62
C LEU A 150 -9.96 9.99 -5.05
N LEU A 151 -10.96 10.73 -4.59
CA LEU A 151 -12.39 10.48 -4.83
C LEU A 151 -12.88 10.91 -6.21
N LYS A 152 -12.04 11.53 -7.05
CA LYS A 152 -12.47 11.93 -8.40
C LYS A 152 -12.88 10.71 -9.24
N ASP A 153 -14.06 10.77 -9.84
CA ASP A 153 -14.67 9.60 -10.52
C ASP A 153 -14.14 9.31 -11.93
N LYS A 154 -13.34 10.21 -12.50
CA LYS A 154 -12.84 10.02 -13.87
C LYS A 154 -12.02 8.73 -13.99
N PRO A 155 -12.24 7.88 -15.01
CA PRO A 155 -11.49 6.63 -15.17
C PRO A 155 -9.99 6.87 -15.38
N ALA A 156 -9.63 8.00 -16.01
CA ALA A 156 -8.26 8.45 -16.12
C ALA A 156 -7.61 8.65 -14.73
N ARG A 157 -8.35 9.16 -13.74
CA ARG A 157 -7.84 9.32 -12.37
C ARG A 157 -7.54 7.98 -11.73
N VAL A 158 -8.42 6.99 -11.91
CA VAL A 158 -8.20 5.62 -11.41
C VAL A 158 -6.88 5.08 -11.95
N LYS A 159 -6.62 5.21 -13.26
CA LYS A 159 -5.34 4.81 -13.88
C LYS A 159 -4.12 5.55 -13.33
N GLU A 160 -4.27 6.82 -12.95
CA GLU A 160 -3.21 7.68 -12.43
C GLU A 160 -2.86 7.41 -10.95
N LEU A 161 -3.83 6.98 -10.14
CA LEU A 161 -3.68 6.70 -8.70
C LEU A 161 -2.59 5.65 -8.43
N GLY A 162 -2.60 4.57 -9.20
CA GLY A 162 -1.78 3.39 -8.94
C GLY A 162 -2.19 2.65 -7.65
N PRO A 163 -1.47 1.58 -7.27
CA PRO A 163 -1.86 0.72 -6.16
C PRO A 163 -1.99 1.45 -4.81
N SER A 164 -0.98 2.21 -4.40
CA SER A 164 -1.06 2.94 -3.11
C SER A 164 -2.15 4.00 -3.09
N GLY A 165 -2.46 4.62 -4.24
CA GLY A 165 -3.55 5.60 -4.33
C GLY A 165 -4.92 4.92 -4.28
N TRP A 166 -5.05 3.76 -4.92
CA TRP A 166 -6.24 2.91 -4.84
C TRP A 166 -6.51 2.47 -3.40
N ASN A 167 -5.49 1.99 -2.69
CA ASN A 167 -5.62 1.59 -1.29
C ASN A 167 -6.18 2.72 -0.42
N LEU A 168 -5.69 3.96 -0.60
CA LEU A 168 -6.23 5.12 0.11
C LEU A 168 -7.66 5.46 -0.31
N ARG A 169 -7.98 5.37 -1.60
CA ARG A 169 -9.33 5.63 -2.11
C ARG A 169 -10.35 4.66 -1.51
N CYS A 170 -10.04 3.36 -1.51
CA CYS A 170 -10.91 2.35 -0.91
C CYS A 170 -11.11 2.58 0.59
N LEU A 171 -10.03 2.84 1.32
CA LEU A 171 -10.11 3.14 2.75
C LEU A 171 -10.94 4.39 3.04
N LEU A 172 -10.81 5.44 2.23
CA LEU A 172 -11.63 6.65 2.36
C LEU A 172 -13.12 6.38 2.11
N MET A 173 -13.45 5.56 1.11
CA MET A 173 -14.84 5.20 0.80
C MET A 173 -15.53 4.43 1.94
N GLN A 174 -14.77 3.77 2.81
CA GLN A 174 -15.30 3.09 4.00
C GLN A 174 -15.70 4.07 5.12
N THR A 175 -15.15 5.29 5.15
CA THR A 175 -15.46 6.25 6.22
C THR A 175 -16.88 6.80 6.14
N ARG A 176 -17.56 6.96 7.29
CA ARG A 176 -18.94 7.47 7.37
C ARG A 176 -19.09 8.82 6.68
N ALA A 177 -18.18 9.76 6.94
CA ALA A 177 -18.20 11.10 6.35
C ALA A 177 -18.20 11.09 4.80
N VAL A 178 -17.46 10.16 4.19
CA VAL A 178 -17.43 10.01 2.73
C VAL A 178 -18.68 9.30 2.23
N GLN A 179 -19.18 8.29 2.94
CA GLN A 179 -20.43 7.61 2.57
C GLN A 179 -21.62 8.59 2.58
N GLU A 180 -21.74 9.41 3.62
CA GLU A 180 -22.76 10.46 3.73
C GLU A 180 -22.66 11.46 2.60
N ARG A 181 -21.44 11.96 2.31
CA ARG A 181 -21.20 12.85 1.17
C ARG A 181 -21.67 12.24 -0.15
N LEU A 182 -21.32 10.98 -0.41
CA LEU A 182 -21.72 10.29 -1.63
C LEU A 182 -23.24 10.03 -1.68
N ASN A 183 -23.89 9.82 -0.53
CA ASN A 183 -25.34 9.71 -0.46
C ASN A 183 -26.03 11.04 -0.77
N LEU A 184 -25.50 12.16 -0.29
CA LEU A 184 -26.00 13.48 -0.68
C LEU A 184 -25.87 13.71 -2.19
N GLU A 185 -24.75 13.31 -2.78
CA GLU A 185 -24.54 13.37 -4.24
C GLU A 185 -25.53 12.45 -4.98
N ARG A 186 -25.85 11.25 -4.46
CA ARG A 186 -26.88 10.36 -5.02
C ARG A 186 -28.27 10.99 -5.01
N VAL A 187 -28.69 11.55 -3.88
CA VAL A 187 -30.00 12.20 -3.73
C VAL A 187 -30.09 13.39 -4.70
N ALA A 188 -29.02 14.17 -4.85
CA ALA A 188 -28.97 15.27 -5.81
C ALA A 188 -29.11 14.80 -7.28
N MET A 189 -28.67 13.58 -7.59
CA MET A 189 -28.85 12.94 -8.90
C MET A 189 -30.21 12.21 -9.05
N GLY A 190 -31.08 12.23 -8.03
CA GLY A 190 -32.36 11.51 -8.04
C GLY A 190 -32.23 10.00 -7.83
N LEU A 191 -31.09 9.54 -7.32
CA LEU A 191 -30.86 8.13 -6.98
C LEU A 191 -31.22 7.87 -5.51
N ASN A 192 -31.67 6.65 -5.21
CA ASN A 192 -31.97 6.24 -3.84
C ASN A 192 -30.68 6.22 -2.99
N PRO A 193 -30.73 6.74 -1.75
CA PRO A 193 -29.59 6.69 -0.84
C PRO A 193 -29.30 5.24 -0.43
N GLN A 194 -28.02 4.94 -0.17
CA GLN A 194 -27.60 3.64 0.36
C GLN A 194 -27.48 3.71 1.89
N PRO A 195 -27.76 2.62 2.63
CA PRO A 195 -27.57 2.61 4.08
C PRO A 195 -26.09 2.81 4.41
N VAL A 196 -25.81 3.72 5.34
CA VAL A 196 -24.46 3.96 5.86
C VAL A 196 -24.04 2.76 6.70
N ARG A 197 -22.87 2.20 6.41
CA ARG A 197 -22.32 1.04 7.11
C ARG A 197 -21.13 1.48 7.97
N ASP A 198 -21.04 0.90 9.15
CA ASP A 198 -20.02 1.24 10.14
C ASP A 198 -18.78 0.36 9.94
N TYR A 199 -17.79 0.89 9.22
CA TYR A 199 -16.51 0.22 8.94
C TYR A 199 -15.34 0.70 9.82
N ASP A 200 -15.65 1.30 10.96
CA ASP A 200 -14.64 1.98 11.80
C ASP A 200 -13.58 1.01 12.34
N ASP A 201 -13.95 -0.25 12.63
CA ASP A 201 -13.05 -1.31 13.05
C ASP A 201 -12.01 -1.63 11.98
N ILE A 202 -12.48 -1.87 10.75
CA ILE A 202 -11.66 -2.16 9.58
C ILE A 202 -10.73 -0.98 9.27
N VAL A 203 -11.26 0.25 9.32
CA VAL A 203 -10.48 1.47 9.09
C VAL A 203 -9.42 1.61 10.18
N SER A 204 -9.76 1.43 11.46
CA SER A 204 -8.81 1.48 12.58
C SER A 204 -7.69 0.45 12.43
N TYR A 205 -8.04 -0.79 12.11
CA TYR A 205 -7.09 -1.86 11.84
C TYR A 205 -6.14 -1.49 10.69
N ALA A 206 -6.67 -1.00 9.56
CA ALA A 206 -5.85 -0.61 8.42
C ALA A 206 -4.90 0.56 8.74
N LEU A 207 -5.36 1.55 9.53
CA LEU A 207 -4.53 2.67 9.99
C LEU A 207 -3.42 2.22 10.94
N ASP A 208 -3.71 1.30 11.86
CA ASP A 208 -2.71 0.72 12.78
C ASP A 208 -1.68 -0.10 12.02
N ALA A 209 -2.12 -1.00 11.12
CA ALA A 209 -1.24 -1.82 10.30
C ALA A 209 -0.31 -0.97 9.41
N ALA A 210 -0.78 0.19 8.91
CA ALA A 210 0.03 1.10 8.12
C ALA A 210 1.01 1.96 8.94
N THR A 211 0.81 2.05 10.26
CA THR A 211 1.65 2.79 11.20
C THR A 211 2.72 1.85 11.77
N PRO A 212 4.00 2.27 11.86
CA PRO A 212 4.99 1.44 12.53
C PRO A 212 4.65 1.30 14.03
N GLY A 213 4.51 0.07 14.53
CA GLY A 213 4.21 -0.18 15.93
C GLY A 213 3.51 -1.52 16.13
N LYS A 214 3.13 -1.79 17.38
CA LYS A 214 2.22 -2.90 17.72
C LYS A 214 0.79 -2.47 17.43
N LEU A 215 -0.05 -3.41 16.97
CA LEU A 215 -1.48 -3.15 16.78
C LEU A 215 -2.16 -2.92 18.13
N SER A 216 -3.18 -2.05 18.14
CA SER A 216 -4.06 -1.88 19.29
C SER A 216 -4.89 -3.14 19.56
N LEU A 217 -5.44 -3.30 20.77
CA LEU A 217 -6.28 -4.45 21.13
C LEU A 217 -7.46 -4.61 20.16
N ARG A 218 -8.21 -3.53 19.93
CA ARG A 218 -9.30 -3.47 18.94
C ARG A 218 -8.87 -3.96 17.56
N SER A 219 -7.74 -3.48 17.06
CA SER A 219 -7.21 -3.90 15.75
C SER A 219 -6.73 -5.35 15.72
N ARG A 220 -6.36 -5.93 16.87
CA ARG A 220 -5.99 -7.36 16.97
C ARG A 220 -7.22 -8.26 16.97
N GLU A 221 -8.29 -7.85 17.65
CA GLU A 221 -9.60 -8.50 17.62
C GLU A 221 -10.13 -8.53 16.18
N THR A 222 -10.18 -7.37 15.51
CA THR A 222 -10.60 -7.30 14.10
C THR A 222 -9.74 -8.17 13.18
N LEU A 223 -8.42 -8.23 13.41
CA LEU A 223 -7.54 -9.12 12.64
C LEU A 223 -7.88 -10.59 12.88
N ALA A 224 -8.16 -10.98 14.13
CA ALA A 224 -8.57 -12.34 14.47
C ALA A 224 -9.92 -12.69 13.85
N ASP A 225 -10.91 -11.78 13.91
CA ASP A 225 -12.22 -11.96 13.28
C ASP A 225 -12.09 -12.16 11.78
N LEU A 226 -11.31 -11.29 11.12
CA LEU A 226 -10.99 -11.48 9.71
C LEU A 226 -10.34 -12.85 9.54
N GLU A 227 -9.24 -13.18 10.24
CA GLU A 227 -8.53 -14.47 10.07
C GLU A 227 -9.45 -15.69 10.18
N LEU A 228 -10.46 -15.63 11.05
CA LEU A 228 -11.50 -16.66 11.12
C LEU A 228 -12.35 -16.71 9.83
N GLU A 229 -12.80 -15.57 9.29
CA GLU A 229 -13.53 -15.51 8.01
C GLU A 229 -12.77 -16.18 6.84
N ASP A 230 -11.44 -16.01 6.77
CA ASP A 230 -10.60 -16.67 5.74
C ASP A 230 -10.58 -18.20 5.94
N VAL A 231 -10.64 -18.69 7.17
CA VAL A 231 -10.69 -20.13 7.46
C VAL A 231 -12.03 -20.72 7.02
N PHE A 232 -13.14 -20.03 7.28
CA PHE A 232 -14.46 -20.51 6.88
C PHE A 232 -14.65 -20.51 5.35
N THR A 233 -14.06 -19.55 4.64
CA THR A 233 -14.14 -19.50 3.16
C THR A 233 -13.33 -20.58 2.45
N ILE A 234 -12.38 -21.25 3.12
CA ILE A 234 -11.65 -22.40 2.56
C ILE A 234 -12.54 -23.67 2.52
N GLY A 235 -13.69 -23.68 3.19
CA GLY A 235 -14.58 -24.84 3.28
C GLY A 235 -15.46 -25.13 2.06
N ASP A 236 -15.73 -24.13 1.20
CA ASP A 236 -16.72 -24.29 0.11
C ASP A 236 -16.09 -24.59 -1.27
N ASP A 237 -14.77 -24.44 -1.43
CA ASP A 237 -14.05 -24.69 -2.70
C ASP A 237 -13.09 -25.90 -2.64
N ALA A 238 -13.08 -26.65 -1.53
CA ALA A 238 -12.14 -27.75 -1.27
C ALA A 238 -12.57 -29.12 -1.86
N ALA A 239 -13.36 -29.15 -2.94
CA ALA A 239 -13.61 -30.38 -3.71
C ALA A 239 -12.47 -30.73 -4.70
N ALA A 240 -11.43 -29.88 -4.82
CA ALA A 240 -10.30 -30.14 -5.70
C ALA A 240 -8.99 -29.60 -5.12
N VAL A 241 -8.35 -30.36 -4.23
CA VAL A 241 -6.89 -30.59 -4.08
C VAL A 241 -6.69 -31.41 -2.81
N GLY A 242 -6.18 -32.62 -2.97
CA GLY A 242 -6.13 -33.63 -1.93
C GLY A 242 -5.22 -33.34 -0.74
N GLY A 243 -5.52 -34.02 0.36
CA GLY A 243 -4.59 -34.33 1.44
C GLY A 243 -4.85 -33.62 2.77
N PHE A 244 -6.00 -33.87 3.42
CA PHE A 244 -6.09 -33.79 4.88
C PHE A 244 -6.74 -35.04 5.45
N THR A 245 -5.97 -35.71 6.28
CA THR A 245 -6.28 -36.91 7.04
C THR A 245 -7.24 -36.61 8.19
N GLY A 246 -8.32 -37.39 8.28
CA GLY A 246 -8.91 -37.77 9.57
C GLY A 246 -9.85 -36.77 10.23
N GLY A 247 -10.99 -36.52 9.59
CA GLY A 247 -12.22 -36.13 10.27
C GLY A 247 -13.35 -36.89 9.59
N ALA A 248 -13.97 -37.83 10.31
CA ALA A 248 -15.02 -38.70 9.78
C ALA A 248 -16.16 -37.85 9.20
N VAL A 249 -16.21 -37.79 7.87
CA VAL A 249 -17.45 -37.53 7.16
C VAL A 249 -18.25 -38.81 7.35
N GLU A 250 -19.21 -38.80 8.26
CA GLU A 250 -20.22 -39.86 8.29
C GLU A 250 -20.98 -39.76 6.97
N GLU A 251 -20.66 -40.70 6.07
CA GLU A 251 -21.42 -40.93 4.86
C GLU A 251 -22.87 -41.17 5.29
N ILE A 252 -23.77 -40.27 4.87
CA ILE A 252 -25.20 -40.40 5.10
C ILE A 252 -25.62 -41.73 4.46
N THR A 253 -26.11 -42.66 5.26
CA THR A 253 -26.59 -43.94 4.75
C THR A 253 -27.77 -43.69 3.81
N ASP A 254 -27.92 -44.49 2.75
CA ASP A 254 -29.01 -44.38 1.77
C ASP A 254 -30.40 -44.31 2.44
N GLU A 255 -30.53 -44.89 3.63
CA GLU A 255 -31.74 -44.86 4.47
C GLU A 255 -32.04 -43.45 5.00
N MET A 256 -31.04 -42.72 5.47
CA MET A 256 -31.18 -41.35 5.98
C MET A 256 -31.49 -40.36 4.85
N GLU A 257 -31.00 -40.62 3.63
CA GLU A 257 -31.34 -39.83 2.45
C GLU A 257 -32.80 -40.04 2.05
N ALA A 258 -33.28 -41.29 2.07
CA ALA A 258 -34.68 -41.60 1.80
C ALA A 258 -35.64 -40.97 2.83
N GLU A 259 -35.27 -40.95 4.11
CA GLU A 259 -36.04 -40.28 5.15
C GLU A 259 -36.12 -38.76 4.96
N PHE A 260 -35.05 -38.14 4.45
CA PHE A 260 -35.03 -36.72 4.16
C PHE A 260 -35.94 -36.38 2.97
N ILE A 261 -35.92 -37.20 1.91
CA ILE A 261 -36.80 -37.05 0.75
C ILE A 261 -38.27 -37.19 1.18
N GLN A 262 -38.60 -38.17 2.02
CA GLN A 262 -39.96 -38.35 2.53
C GLN A 262 -40.43 -37.17 3.39
N LYS A 263 -39.55 -36.58 4.21
CA LYS A 263 -39.88 -35.38 4.99
C LYS A 263 -40.16 -34.18 4.09
N MET A 264 -39.42 -34.03 3.00
CA MET A 264 -39.64 -32.97 2.01
C MET A 264 -40.95 -33.14 1.25
N GLU A 265 -41.25 -34.34 0.76
CA GLU A 265 -42.55 -34.63 0.11
C GLU A 265 -43.73 -34.43 1.05
N ALA A 266 -43.60 -34.81 2.33
CA ALA A 266 -44.65 -34.60 3.33
C ALA A 266 -44.91 -33.10 3.61
N GLN A 267 -43.86 -32.27 3.59
CA GLN A 267 -44.00 -30.82 3.73
C GLN A 267 -44.65 -30.17 2.50
N GLU A 268 -44.33 -30.67 1.30
CA GLU A 268 -44.92 -30.20 0.05
C GLU A 268 -46.41 -30.54 -0.03
N GLN A 269 -46.80 -31.75 0.40
CA GLN A 269 -48.20 -32.16 0.50
C GLN A 269 -49.00 -31.35 1.53
N GLN A 270 -48.36 -30.91 2.63
CA GLN A 270 -48.97 -30.01 3.61
C GLN A 270 -49.19 -28.59 3.06
N GLN A 271 -48.35 -28.14 2.13
CA GLN A 271 -48.52 -26.85 1.45
C GLN A 271 -49.56 -26.87 0.33
N GLN A 272 -49.84 -28.05 -0.24
CA GLN A 272 -50.81 -28.24 -1.32
C GLN A 272 -52.24 -28.49 -0.83
N GLN A 273 -52.48 -28.63 0.47
CA GLN A 273 -53.85 -28.60 0.99
C GLN A 273 -54.39 -27.16 0.90
N PRO A 274 -55.50 -26.92 0.17
CA PRO A 274 -56.10 -25.60 0.10
C PRO A 274 -56.57 -25.22 1.51
N LYS A 275 -56.05 -24.09 1.99
CA LYS A 275 -56.49 -23.46 3.24
C LYS A 275 -57.99 -23.15 3.09
N ALA A 276 -58.82 -23.88 3.83
CA ALA A 276 -60.28 -23.72 3.85
C ALA A 276 -60.69 -22.30 4.26
#